data_AF-A0A2J6H110-F1
#
_entry.id   AF-A0A2J6H110-F1
#
_cell.length_a   1.000
_cell.length_b   1.000
_cell.length_c   1.000
_cell.angle_alpha   90.00
_cell.angle_beta   90.00
_cell.angle_gamma   90.00
#
_symmetry.space_group_name_H-M   'P 1'
#
loop_
_entity.id
_entity.type
_entity.pdbx_description
1 polymer ?
#
loop_
_entity_poly.entity_id
_entity_poly.type
_entity_poly.pdbx_seq_one_letter_code
_entity_poly.pdbx_strand_id
1 'polypeptide(L)'
;NEDLFQRICNEILRTTTPFNLVSDNAIGPFVTSLINNTNHNDIKIESNSIHSNFGNKLKNKNLEINFALEGDSFSFIENCNIKINGNITNRTGNTFYDIKNSNIIMNGNITGKDIANKLINGNNLIFNGLVNSSTLGRDMSGGKIIINSNANCDLSYINGGYIEINGDIYGRIGDHMTNGTIIIKGRKLGCLGIGYNMKGGNIHIYGDVDFSETAENMSGGYIHIEGIFHKGSIGMGMKGGNIKINRYKNVNLYNEKYIDLGIKI
;
A
#
# COMPACT_ATOMS: atom_id res chain seq x y z
N ASN A 1 12.82 -13.91 31.42
CA ASN A 1 13.93 -12.95 31.25
C ASN A 1 13.88 -12.49 29.80
N GLU A 2 13.21 -11.37 29.54
CA GLU A 2 12.94 -10.83 28.20
C GLU A 2 14.22 -10.56 27.41
N ASP A 3 15.25 -10.07 28.11
CA ASP A 3 16.59 -9.86 27.56
C ASP A 3 17.22 -11.16 27.04
N LEU A 4 17.01 -12.30 27.72
CA LEU A 4 17.53 -13.59 27.25
C LEU A 4 16.84 -14.05 25.96
N PHE A 5 15.51 -13.94 25.88
CA PHE A 5 14.76 -14.29 24.67
C PHE A 5 15.21 -13.43 23.49
N GLN A 6 15.36 -12.12 23.72
CA GLN A 6 15.79 -11.19 22.68
C GLN A 6 17.18 -11.51 22.16
N ARG A 7 18.12 -11.81 23.08
CA ARG A 7 19.48 -12.24 22.71
C ARG A 7 19.46 -13.52 21.89
N ILE A 8 18.63 -14.51 22.25
CA ILE A 8 18.49 -15.75 21.47
C ILE A 8 18.02 -15.46 20.06
N CYS A 9 16.94 -14.67 19.88
CA CYS A 9 16.46 -14.30 18.55
C CYS A 9 17.52 -13.58 17.72
N ASN A 10 18.21 -12.61 18.33
CA ASN A 10 19.24 -11.83 17.63
C ASN A 10 20.45 -12.69 17.25
N GLU A 11 20.88 -13.61 18.12
CA GLU A 11 21.97 -14.54 17.79
C GLU A 11 21.59 -15.50 16.65
N ILE A 12 20.36 -16.04 16.65
CA ILE A 12 19.86 -16.87 15.53
C ILE A 12 19.89 -16.09 14.21
N LEU A 13 19.52 -14.80 14.23
CA LEU A 13 19.52 -13.96 13.03
C LEU A 13 20.93 -13.53 12.59
N ARG A 14 21.88 -13.45 13.52
CA ARG A 14 23.29 -13.15 13.24
C ARG A 14 24.03 -14.32 12.65
N THR A 15 23.66 -15.55 13.01
CA THR A 15 24.32 -16.75 12.49
C THR A 15 24.03 -16.91 11.00
N THR A 16 24.82 -16.27 10.14
CA THR A 16 25.11 -16.77 8.80
C THR A 16 25.85 -18.09 9.03
N THR A 17 25.16 -19.19 8.82
CA THR A 17 25.55 -20.55 9.22
C THR A 17 27.04 -20.87 9.01
N PRO A 18 27.75 -21.40 10.02
CA PRO A 18 28.75 -22.45 9.82
C PRO A 18 28.09 -23.84 9.83
N PHE A 19 26.81 -23.94 10.20
CA PHE A 19 26.05 -25.18 10.28
C PHE A 19 25.05 -25.26 9.13
N ASN A 20 25.35 -26.07 8.11
CA ASN A 20 24.52 -26.44 6.94
C ASN A 20 23.14 -27.05 7.27
N LEU A 21 22.46 -26.65 8.35
CA LEU A 21 21.25 -27.29 8.87
C LEU A 21 19.96 -26.53 8.54
N VAL A 22 20.02 -25.26 8.15
CA VAL A 22 18.85 -24.43 7.84
C VAL A 22 19.20 -23.53 6.67
N SER A 23 18.44 -23.58 5.57
CA SER A 23 18.61 -22.62 4.47
C SER A 23 18.33 -21.20 4.97
N ASP A 24 18.99 -20.19 4.42
CA ASP A 24 18.75 -18.78 4.80
C ASP A 24 17.26 -18.40 4.71
N ASN A 25 16.51 -19.08 3.84
CA ASN A 25 15.06 -18.94 3.66
C ASN A 25 14.20 -19.46 4.82
N ALA A 26 14.77 -20.25 5.74
CA ALA A 26 14.07 -20.85 6.88
C ALA A 26 14.35 -20.12 8.20
N ILE A 27 15.35 -19.23 8.27
CA ILE A 27 15.66 -18.45 9.47
C ILE A 27 14.50 -17.51 9.83
N GLY A 28 13.98 -16.74 8.87
CA GLY A 28 12.86 -15.84 9.09
C GLY A 28 11.60 -16.55 9.62
N PRO A 29 11.13 -17.64 9.00
CA PRO A 29 10.04 -18.47 9.51
C PRO A 29 10.31 -19.06 10.90
N PHE A 30 11.53 -19.51 11.17
CA PHE A 30 11.90 -20.07 12.47
C PHE A 30 11.81 -19.03 13.58
N VAL A 31 12.40 -17.84 13.37
CA VAL A 31 12.33 -16.74 14.33
C VAL A 31 10.89 -16.25 14.52
N THR A 32 10.11 -16.18 13.44
CA THR A 32 8.67 -15.89 13.52
C THR A 32 7.93 -16.90 14.40
N SER A 33 8.26 -18.19 14.29
CA SER A 33 7.69 -19.23 15.14
C SER A 33 8.04 -19.01 16.62
N LEU A 34 9.29 -18.65 16.93
CA LEU A 34 9.71 -18.33 18.29
C LEU A 34 8.90 -17.13 18.85
N ILE A 35 8.71 -16.08 18.05
CA ILE A 35 7.90 -14.91 18.41
C ILE A 35 6.45 -15.29 18.71
N ASN A 36 5.86 -16.15 17.88
CA ASN A 36 4.46 -16.57 18.08
C ASN A 36 4.25 -17.41 19.33
N ASN A 37 5.25 -18.22 19.71
CA ASN A 37 5.15 -19.14 20.85
C ASN A 37 5.64 -18.55 22.18
N THR A 38 6.15 -17.32 22.19
CA THR A 38 6.57 -16.65 23.42
C THR A 38 5.44 -15.86 24.08
N ASN A 39 5.51 -15.76 25.42
CA ASN A 39 4.66 -14.88 26.21
C ASN A 39 5.15 -13.42 26.21
N HIS A 40 6.34 -13.15 25.64
CA HIS A 40 6.84 -11.78 25.45
C HIS A 40 6.05 -11.10 24.33
N ASN A 41 5.52 -9.91 24.61
CA ASN A 41 4.75 -9.14 23.63
C ASN A 41 5.57 -8.02 23.02
N ASP A 42 6.46 -7.39 23.78
CA ASP A 42 7.41 -6.39 23.31
C ASP A 42 8.72 -7.08 22.89
N ILE A 43 9.06 -6.99 21.62
CA ILE A 43 10.20 -7.72 21.04
C ILE A 43 10.92 -6.80 20.04
N LYS A 44 12.22 -6.59 20.24
CA LYS A 44 13.08 -5.74 19.41
C LYS A 44 14.18 -6.55 18.75
N ILE A 45 14.03 -6.80 17.47
CA ILE A 45 14.88 -7.72 16.72
C ILE A 45 15.83 -6.95 15.81
N GLU A 46 17.10 -7.31 15.85
CA GLU A 46 18.17 -6.64 15.11
C GLU A 46 18.99 -7.65 14.31
N SER A 47 19.33 -7.31 13.07
CA SER A 47 20.16 -8.14 12.20
C SER A 47 20.90 -7.26 11.19
N ASN A 48 22.11 -7.67 10.81
CA ASN A 48 22.85 -7.06 9.69
C ASN A 48 22.64 -7.83 8.38
N SER A 49 21.93 -8.96 8.44
CA SER A 49 21.59 -9.82 7.30
C SER A 49 20.16 -9.58 6.85
N ILE A 50 19.89 -9.90 5.58
CA ILE A 50 18.54 -9.92 4.99
C ILE A 50 17.88 -11.25 5.31
N HIS A 51 16.62 -11.22 5.73
CA HIS A 51 15.87 -12.44 6.07
C HIS A 51 14.61 -12.58 5.24
N SER A 52 14.37 -13.79 4.74
CA SER A 52 13.19 -14.09 3.93
C SER A 52 12.00 -14.53 4.79
N ASN A 53 10.78 -14.29 4.30
CA ASN A 53 9.55 -14.91 4.81
C ASN A 53 9.24 -14.67 6.30
N PHE A 54 9.45 -13.44 6.77
CA PHE A 54 9.31 -13.08 8.18
C PHE A 54 7.91 -12.58 8.54
N GLY A 55 7.47 -12.84 9.77
CA GLY A 55 6.32 -12.19 10.37
C GLY A 55 4.97 -12.79 9.99
N ASN A 56 4.92 -14.05 9.55
CA ASN A 56 3.65 -14.73 9.27
C ASN A 56 2.86 -15.05 10.56
N LYS A 57 1.53 -14.83 10.53
CA LYS A 57 0.56 -15.18 11.58
C LYS A 57 0.84 -14.56 12.96
N LEU A 58 1.46 -13.38 13.01
CA LEU A 58 1.73 -12.67 14.25
C LEU A 58 0.44 -12.22 14.93
N LYS A 59 0.33 -12.44 16.25
CA LYS A 59 -0.82 -12.02 17.05
C LYS A 59 -0.43 -11.36 18.36
N ASN A 60 -1.05 -10.23 18.68
CA ASN A 60 -0.90 -9.53 19.96
C ASN A 60 0.57 -9.19 20.30
N LYS A 61 1.35 -8.74 19.30
CA LYS A 61 2.78 -8.40 19.46
C LYS A 61 3.07 -6.94 19.17
N ASN A 62 4.00 -6.39 19.94
CA ASN A 62 4.67 -5.11 19.70
C ASN A 62 6.10 -5.42 19.20
N LEU A 63 6.34 -5.23 17.90
CA LEU A 63 7.61 -5.59 17.28
C LEU A 63 8.35 -4.35 16.80
N GLU A 64 9.64 -4.27 17.09
CA GLU A 64 10.58 -3.39 16.40
C GLU A 64 11.59 -4.25 15.64
N ILE A 65 11.70 -4.03 14.32
CA ILE A 65 12.48 -4.85 13.41
C ILE A 65 13.50 -3.95 12.72
N ASN A 66 14.78 -4.18 13.00
CA ASN A 66 15.88 -3.33 12.55
C ASN A 66 16.77 -4.07 11.54
N PHE A 67 16.19 -4.52 10.44
CA PHE A 67 16.87 -5.20 9.35
C PHE A 67 16.01 -5.21 8.08
N ALA A 68 16.64 -5.52 6.94
CA ALA A 68 15.95 -5.66 5.67
C ALA A 68 15.34 -7.07 5.51
N LEU A 69 14.26 -7.16 4.74
CA LEU A 69 13.51 -8.39 4.51
C LEU A 69 13.34 -8.68 3.03
N GLU A 70 13.21 -9.97 2.72
CA GLU A 70 12.87 -10.44 1.38
C GLU A 70 11.71 -11.45 1.40
N GLY A 71 11.08 -11.65 0.24
CA GLY A 71 9.99 -12.61 0.09
C GLY A 71 8.73 -12.26 0.90
N ASP A 72 7.87 -13.26 1.14
CA ASP A 72 6.54 -13.07 1.71
C ASP A 72 6.60 -12.65 3.18
N SER A 73 6.43 -11.35 3.42
CA SER A 73 6.60 -10.77 4.75
C SER A 73 5.29 -10.22 5.30
N PHE A 74 5.03 -10.49 6.59
CA PHE A 74 3.88 -9.99 7.35
C PHE A 74 2.51 -10.34 6.75
N SER A 75 2.21 -11.64 6.67
CA SER A 75 0.86 -12.12 6.32
C SER A 75 0.08 -12.53 7.57
N PHE A 76 -1.25 -12.34 7.55
CA PHE A 76 -2.18 -12.79 8.60
C PHE A 76 -1.89 -12.21 9.98
N ILE A 77 -1.72 -10.89 10.05
CA ILE A 77 -1.36 -10.18 11.29
C ILE A 77 -2.62 -9.74 12.03
N GLU A 78 -2.63 -9.89 13.35
CA GLU A 78 -3.78 -9.54 14.19
C GLU A 78 -3.37 -8.83 15.48
N ASN A 79 -3.95 -7.66 15.77
CA ASN A 79 -3.72 -6.89 17.00
C ASN A 79 -2.24 -6.60 17.29
N CYS A 80 -1.45 -6.30 16.26
CA CYS A 80 -0.01 -6.03 16.42
C CYS A 80 0.31 -4.54 16.25
N ASN A 81 1.37 -4.08 16.94
CA ASN A 81 2.04 -2.82 16.65
C ASN A 81 3.44 -3.14 16.12
N ILE A 82 3.70 -2.88 14.83
CA ILE A 82 4.94 -3.30 14.17
C ILE A 82 5.65 -2.06 13.62
N LYS A 83 6.91 -1.86 14.02
CA LYS A 83 7.81 -0.86 13.46
C LYS A 83 8.95 -1.56 12.73
N ILE A 84 9.17 -1.21 11.47
CA ILE A 84 10.20 -1.82 10.61
C ILE A 84 11.15 -0.72 10.17
N ASN A 85 12.42 -0.81 10.55
CA ASN A 85 13.49 0.09 10.15
C ASN A 85 14.40 -0.66 9.18
N GLY A 86 13.92 -0.82 7.94
CA GLY A 86 14.59 -1.59 6.89
C GLY A 86 13.76 -1.66 5.62
N ASN A 87 14.41 -2.01 4.51
CA ASN A 87 13.73 -2.20 3.23
C ASN A 87 13.07 -3.58 3.16
N ILE A 88 11.97 -3.70 2.40
CA ILE A 88 11.34 -5.00 2.09
C ILE A 88 11.30 -5.19 0.58
N THR A 89 11.78 -6.34 0.09
CA THR A 89 11.71 -6.70 -1.34
C THR A 89 10.98 -8.04 -1.55
N ASN A 90 9.81 -8.04 -2.19
CA ASN A 90 9.04 -9.24 -2.52
C ASN A 90 8.53 -9.24 -3.97
N ARG A 91 9.31 -9.79 -4.90
CA ARG A 91 8.96 -9.74 -6.33
C ARG A 91 7.83 -10.67 -6.76
N THR A 92 7.44 -11.65 -5.95
CA THR A 92 6.57 -12.75 -6.41
C THR A 92 5.27 -12.91 -5.62
N GLY A 93 5.21 -12.42 -4.38
CA GLY A 93 4.05 -12.65 -3.51
C GLY A 93 3.55 -11.39 -2.83
N ASN A 94 3.02 -11.57 -1.62
CA ASN A 94 2.32 -10.53 -0.88
C ASN A 94 3.16 -10.00 0.28
N THR A 95 3.06 -8.70 0.53
CA THR A 95 3.57 -8.08 1.75
C THR A 95 2.43 -7.36 2.46
N PHE A 96 2.31 -7.53 3.78
CA PHE A 96 1.19 -6.99 4.56
C PHE A 96 -0.19 -7.49 4.09
N TYR A 97 -0.34 -8.81 3.96
CA TYR A 97 -1.58 -9.44 3.50
C TYR A 97 -2.49 -9.84 4.65
N ASP A 98 -3.80 -9.54 4.55
CA ASP A 98 -4.84 -9.93 5.52
C ASP A 98 -4.47 -9.50 6.95
N ILE A 99 -4.33 -8.19 7.14
CA ILE A 99 -4.02 -7.55 8.43
C ILE A 99 -5.33 -7.21 9.12
N LYS A 100 -5.37 -7.34 10.45
CA LYS A 100 -6.55 -7.06 11.28
C LYS A 100 -6.14 -6.28 12.53
N ASN A 101 -6.84 -5.17 12.80
CA ASN A 101 -6.66 -4.33 14.00
C ASN A 101 -5.20 -4.02 14.35
N SER A 102 -4.34 -3.80 13.36
CA SER A 102 -2.89 -3.63 13.59
C SER A 102 -2.39 -2.27 13.11
N ASN A 103 -1.40 -1.74 13.82
CA ASN A 103 -0.66 -0.54 13.45
C ASN A 103 0.71 -0.95 12.92
N ILE A 104 1.05 -0.55 11.69
CA ILE A 104 2.32 -0.87 11.07
C ILE A 104 2.98 0.42 10.57
N ILE A 105 4.22 0.65 10.96
CA ILE A 105 5.04 1.78 10.50
C ILE A 105 6.31 1.22 9.87
N MET A 106 6.57 1.57 8.62
CA MET A 106 7.76 1.14 7.90
C MET A 106 8.63 2.36 7.52
N ASN A 107 9.84 2.38 8.08
CA ASN A 107 10.91 3.33 7.83
C ASN A 107 11.93 2.71 6.86
N GLY A 108 11.50 2.55 5.62
CA GLY A 108 12.30 1.99 4.54
C GLY A 108 11.49 1.93 3.25
N ASN A 109 12.15 1.59 2.16
CA ASN A 109 11.50 1.39 0.87
C ASN A 109 10.88 -0.01 0.81
N ILE A 110 9.71 -0.12 0.19
CA ILE A 110 9.06 -1.39 -0.10
C ILE A 110 8.97 -1.57 -1.60
N THR A 111 9.39 -2.74 -2.08
CA THR A 111 9.25 -3.13 -3.47
C THR A 111 8.63 -4.52 -3.52
N GLY A 112 7.46 -4.67 -4.13
CA GLY A 112 6.91 -6.00 -4.28
C GLY A 112 5.63 -6.08 -5.10
N LYS A 113 5.22 -7.27 -5.50
CA LYS A 113 4.09 -7.43 -6.43
C LYS A 113 2.79 -6.89 -5.83
N ASP A 114 2.44 -7.35 -4.64
CA ASP A 114 1.16 -7.08 -3.99
C ASP A 114 1.40 -6.59 -2.56
N ILE A 115 0.99 -5.36 -2.23
CA ILE A 115 1.25 -4.73 -0.93
C ILE A 115 -0.06 -4.33 -0.26
N ALA A 116 -0.18 -4.61 1.04
CA ALA A 116 -1.29 -4.15 1.88
C ALA A 116 -2.67 -4.61 1.38
N ASN A 117 -2.75 -5.83 0.83
CA ASN A 117 -3.99 -6.38 0.29
C ASN A 117 -4.90 -6.93 1.41
N LYS A 118 -6.21 -6.87 1.18
CA LYS A 118 -7.27 -7.37 2.09
C LYS A 118 -7.27 -6.72 3.48
N LEU A 119 -7.00 -5.42 3.55
CA LEU A 119 -7.17 -4.68 4.80
C LEU A 119 -8.65 -4.51 5.17
N ILE A 120 -8.92 -4.58 6.46
CA ILE A 120 -10.21 -4.31 7.10
C ILE A 120 -10.13 -3.07 8.02
N ASN A 121 -11.28 -2.63 8.54
CA ASN A 121 -11.34 -1.57 9.55
C ASN A 121 -10.49 -1.90 10.80
N GLY A 122 -9.92 -0.87 11.41
CA GLY A 122 -9.02 -0.99 12.56
C GLY A 122 -7.53 -1.08 12.20
N ASN A 123 -7.19 -1.27 10.93
CA ASN A 123 -5.80 -1.25 10.47
C ASN A 123 -5.30 0.16 10.16
N ASN A 124 -4.04 0.44 10.49
CA ASN A 124 -3.34 1.66 10.12
C ASN A 124 -1.92 1.34 9.66
N LEU A 125 -1.65 1.49 8.37
CA LEU A 125 -0.34 1.22 7.75
C LEU A 125 0.27 2.55 7.29
N ILE A 126 1.49 2.83 7.71
CA ILE A 126 2.24 4.03 7.35
C ILE A 126 3.57 3.62 6.70
N PHE A 127 3.75 4.01 5.44
CA PHE A 127 4.97 3.78 4.67
C PHE A 127 5.71 5.11 4.50
N ASN A 128 6.88 5.21 5.14
CA ASN A 128 7.70 6.43 5.09
C ASN A 128 8.68 6.48 3.91
N GLY A 129 9.03 5.31 3.34
CA GLY A 129 9.86 5.22 2.14
C GLY A 129 9.04 5.09 0.85
N LEU A 130 9.75 4.95 -0.26
CA LEU A 130 9.20 4.71 -1.59
C LEU A 130 8.43 3.38 -1.62
N VAL A 131 7.25 3.39 -2.23
CA VAL A 131 6.44 2.19 -2.48
C VAL A 131 6.47 1.85 -3.97
N ASN A 132 7.06 0.73 -4.34
CA ASN A 132 7.03 0.20 -5.71
C ASN A 132 6.25 -1.10 -5.73
N SER A 133 5.11 -1.13 -6.41
CA SER A 133 4.27 -2.31 -6.46
C SER A 133 3.52 -2.48 -7.76
N SER A 134 3.06 -3.70 -8.03
CA SER A 134 2.03 -3.87 -9.05
C SER A 134 0.70 -3.39 -8.51
N THR A 135 0.29 -3.84 -7.31
CA THR A 135 -0.95 -3.40 -6.68
C THR A 135 -0.78 -3.05 -5.20
N LEU A 136 -1.50 -2.02 -4.77
CA LEU A 136 -1.57 -1.60 -3.37
C LEU A 136 -3.03 -1.56 -2.91
N GLY A 137 -3.32 -2.18 -1.77
CA GLY A 137 -4.65 -2.09 -1.15
C GLY A 137 -5.71 -2.94 -1.83
N ARG A 138 -5.34 -3.89 -2.69
CA ARG A 138 -6.31 -4.70 -3.42
C ARG A 138 -7.25 -5.44 -2.47
N ASP A 139 -8.54 -5.44 -2.77
CA ASP A 139 -9.60 -6.03 -1.96
C ASP A 139 -9.71 -5.42 -0.54
N MET A 140 -9.12 -4.25 -0.31
CA MET A 140 -9.32 -3.49 0.93
C MET A 140 -10.80 -3.14 1.08
N SER A 141 -11.35 -3.42 2.26
CA SER A 141 -12.74 -3.11 2.63
C SER A 141 -12.82 -2.09 3.78
N GLY A 142 -11.68 -1.74 4.37
CA GLY A 142 -11.56 -0.80 5.47
C GLY A 142 -10.12 -0.57 5.89
N GLY A 143 -9.91 0.27 6.90
CA GLY A 143 -8.58 0.62 7.40
C GLY A 143 -7.97 1.82 6.70
N LYS A 144 -6.69 2.10 7.03
CA LYS A 144 -5.95 3.27 6.55
C LYS A 144 -4.58 2.88 6.01
N ILE A 145 -4.24 3.37 4.83
CA ILE A 145 -2.87 3.35 4.28
C ILE A 145 -2.42 4.81 4.07
N ILE A 146 -1.24 5.16 4.58
CA ILE A 146 -0.59 6.45 4.34
C ILE A 146 0.79 6.20 3.75
N ILE A 147 1.07 6.80 2.60
CA ILE A 147 2.40 6.82 1.99
C ILE A 147 2.94 8.24 2.10
N ASN A 148 4.01 8.43 2.89
CA ASN A 148 4.65 9.73 3.07
C ASN A 148 5.67 10.09 1.97
N SER A 149 5.89 9.18 1.02
CA SER A 149 6.79 9.32 -0.11
C SER A 149 6.03 9.15 -1.45
N ASN A 150 6.78 8.93 -2.52
CA ASN A 150 6.23 8.59 -3.83
C ASN A 150 5.73 7.13 -3.86
N ALA A 151 4.83 6.85 -4.79
CA ALA A 151 4.32 5.52 -5.06
C ALA A 151 4.34 5.19 -6.56
N ASN A 152 4.72 3.98 -6.91
CA ASN A 152 4.58 3.42 -8.25
C ASN A 152 3.76 2.15 -8.13
N CYS A 153 2.44 2.24 -8.27
CA CYS A 153 1.52 1.13 -8.06
C CYS A 153 0.12 1.42 -8.60
N ASP A 154 -0.62 0.35 -8.93
CA ASP A 154 -2.04 0.43 -9.20
C ASP A 154 -2.87 0.35 -7.91
N LEU A 155 -3.79 1.30 -7.75
CA LEU A 155 -4.81 1.31 -6.69
C LEU A 155 -6.10 0.72 -7.24
N SER A 156 -6.18 -0.61 -7.28
CA SER A 156 -7.26 -1.35 -7.96
C SER A 156 -8.06 -2.22 -7.00
N TYR A 157 -9.35 -2.42 -7.30
CA TYR A 157 -10.28 -3.25 -6.53
C TYR A 157 -10.43 -2.82 -5.06
N ILE A 158 -10.49 -1.49 -4.83
CA ILE A 158 -10.74 -0.92 -3.50
C ILE A 158 -12.24 -0.94 -3.22
N ASN A 159 -12.63 -1.61 -2.14
CA ASN A 159 -14.03 -1.80 -1.72
C ASN A 159 -14.39 -1.01 -0.44
N GLY A 160 -13.47 -0.21 0.08
CA GLY A 160 -13.63 0.59 1.30
C GLY A 160 -12.29 1.06 1.85
N GLY A 161 -12.34 1.81 2.96
CA GLY A 161 -11.14 2.32 3.62
C GLY A 161 -10.59 3.63 3.04
N TYR A 162 -9.38 3.99 3.48
CA TYR A 162 -8.74 5.26 3.17
C TYR A 162 -7.28 5.06 2.73
N ILE A 163 -6.92 5.63 1.59
CA ILE A 163 -5.55 5.64 1.07
C ILE A 163 -5.14 7.10 0.84
N GLU A 164 -4.01 7.49 1.40
CA GLU A 164 -3.41 8.82 1.19
C GLU A 164 -1.96 8.69 0.73
N ILE A 165 -1.62 9.38 -0.35
CA ILE A 165 -0.26 9.43 -0.89
C ILE A 165 0.18 10.88 -0.89
N ASN A 166 1.20 11.18 -0.07
CA ASN A 166 1.72 12.54 0.10
C ASN A 166 2.72 12.92 -1.00
N GLY A 167 3.34 11.95 -1.66
CA GLY A 167 4.20 12.16 -2.82
C GLY A 167 3.50 11.95 -4.16
N ASP A 168 4.29 11.90 -5.22
CA ASP A 168 3.83 11.64 -6.58
C ASP A 168 3.46 10.16 -6.76
N ILE A 169 2.48 9.90 -7.63
CA ILE A 169 2.06 8.54 -7.99
C ILE A 169 2.19 8.28 -9.49
N TYR A 170 2.66 7.07 -9.80
CA TYR A 170 2.66 6.48 -11.14
C TYR A 170 1.86 5.18 -11.09
N GLY A 171 0.88 5.03 -11.98
CA GLY A 171 -0.02 3.86 -12.00
C GLY A 171 -1.49 4.22 -12.23
N ARG A 172 -2.38 3.24 -12.08
CA ARG A 172 -3.84 3.42 -12.13
C ARG A 172 -4.39 3.79 -10.76
N ILE A 173 -5.41 4.65 -10.74
CA ILE A 173 -6.00 5.16 -9.50
C ILE A 173 -7.48 4.81 -9.47
N GLY A 174 -7.91 4.02 -8.49
CA GLY A 174 -9.31 3.66 -8.28
C GLY A 174 -9.90 2.76 -9.37
N ASP A 175 -9.08 1.92 -10.00
CA ASP A 175 -9.52 0.96 -11.02
C ASP A 175 -10.45 -0.09 -10.36
N HIS A 176 -11.66 -0.29 -10.88
CA HIS A 176 -12.73 -1.10 -10.29
C HIS A 176 -13.09 -0.74 -8.83
N MET A 177 -12.84 0.50 -8.40
CA MET A 177 -13.18 0.96 -7.05
C MET A 177 -14.70 0.95 -6.84
N THR A 178 -15.17 0.38 -5.73
CA THR A 178 -16.61 0.30 -5.39
C THR A 178 -16.98 1.17 -4.19
N ASN A 179 -16.03 1.45 -3.30
CA ASN A 179 -16.19 2.35 -2.16
C ASN A 179 -14.81 2.77 -1.61
N GLY A 180 -14.78 3.64 -0.59
CA GLY A 180 -13.56 4.13 0.06
C GLY A 180 -13.16 5.53 -0.40
N THR A 181 -11.99 5.98 0.03
CA THR A 181 -11.42 7.29 -0.32
C THR A 181 -9.95 7.17 -0.68
N ILE A 182 -9.56 7.76 -1.81
CA ILE A 182 -8.16 7.89 -2.25
C ILE A 182 -7.83 9.38 -2.33
N ILE A 183 -6.78 9.81 -1.63
CA ILE A 183 -6.26 11.18 -1.66
C ILE A 183 -4.82 11.18 -2.19
N ILE A 184 -4.56 11.97 -3.23
CA ILE A 184 -3.21 12.14 -3.78
C ILE A 184 -2.80 13.61 -3.66
N LYS A 185 -1.75 13.87 -2.86
CA LYS A 185 -1.19 15.23 -2.66
C LYS A 185 0.08 15.50 -3.47
N GLY A 186 0.59 14.50 -4.20
CA GLY A 186 1.68 14.67 -5.14
C GLY A 186 1.44 15.81 -6.11
N ARG A 187 2.52 16.40 -6.61
CA ARG A 187 2.46 17.53 -7.54
C ARG A 187 2.19 17.07 -8.96
N LYS A 188 2.75 15.92 -9.34
CA LYS A 188 2.73 15.44 -10.73
C LYS A 188 2.40 13.96 -10.78
N LEU A 189 1.35 13.63 -11.53
CA LEU A 189 0.86 12.27 -11.67
C LEU A 189 1.16 11.73 -13.06
N GLY A 190 1.96 10.67 -13.13
CA GLY A 190 2.10 9.83 -14.32
C GLY A 190 1.05 8.72 -14.30
N CYS A 191 -0.22 9.10 -14.34
CA CYS A 191 -1.32 8.17 -14.22
C CYS A 191 -1.67 7.54 -15.58
N LEU A 192 -2.02 6.26 -15.62
CA LEU A 192 -2.51 5.63 -16.85
C LEU A 192 -4.04 5.68 -16.95
N GLY A 193 -4.75 5.79 -15.82
CA GLY A 193 -6.20 5.87 -15.78
C GLY A 193 -6.71 6.14 -14.37
N ILE A 194 -7.77 6.95 -14.27
CA ILE A 194 -8.38 7.34 -12.98
C ILE A 194 -9.83 6.88 -13.00
N GLY A 195 -10.24 6.03 -12.07
CA GLY A 195 -11.62 5.58 -11.92
C GLY A 195 -12.15 4.70 -13.06
N TYR A 196 -11.27 3.93 -13.73
CA TYR A 196 -11.70 2.95 -14.73
C TYR A 196 -12.64 1.92 -14.09
N ASN A 197 -13.82 1.68 -14.68
CA ASN A 197 -14.88 0.83 -14.11
C ASN A 197 -15.26 1.15 -12.65
N MET A 198 -15.06 2.38 -12.19
CA MET A 198 -15.41 2.80 -10.84
C MET A 198 -16.93 2.78 -10.66
N LYS A 199 -17.40 2.14 -9.57
CA LYS A 199 -18.82 2.00 -9.21
C LYS A 199 -19.21 2.84 -8.00
N GLY A 200 -18.24 3.33 -7.24
CA GLY A 200 -18.45 4.13 -6.03
C GLY A 200 -17.14 4.54 -5.37
N GLY A 201 -17.22 5.30 -4.29
CA GLY A 201 -16.05 5.86 -3.58
C GLY A 201 -15.69 7.28 -4.03
N ASN A 202 -14.60 7.81 -3.45
CA ASN A 202 -14.12 9.16 -3.70
C ASN A 202 -12.64 9.16 -4.06
N ILE A 203 -12.26 9.86 -5.12
CA ILE A 203 -10.87 10.08 -5.53
C ILE A 203 -10.64 11.60 -5.56
N HIS A 204 -9.63 12.07 -4.84
CA HIS A 204 -9.24 13.49 -4.82
C HIS A 204 -7.76 13.62 -5.12
N ILE A 205 -7.45 14.39 -6.16
CA ILE A 205 -6.10 14.66 -6.63
C ILE A 205 -5.83 16.16 -6.55
N TYR A 206 -4.84 16.54 -5.76
CA TYR A 206 -4.42 17.94 -5.64
C TYR A 206 -3.46 18.37 -6.76
N GLY A 207 -2.64 17.44 -7.26
CA GLY A 207 -1.63 17.70 -8.29
C GLY A 207 -2.13 17.68 -9.73
N ASP A 208 -1.19 17.93 -10.63
CA ASP A 208 -1.40 17.92 -12.06
C ASP A 208 -1.39 16.48 -12.61
N VAL A 209 -2.26 16.24 -13.59
CA VAL A 209 -2.40 14.94 -14.28
C VAL A 209 -1.92 15.11 -15.72
N ASP A 210 -0.79 14.49 -16.05
CA ASP A 210 -0.13 14.64 -17.36
C ASP A 210 -0.94 14.04 -18.52
N PHE A 211 -1.37 12.80 -18.34
CA PHE A 211 -2.17 12.04 -19.28
C PHE A 211 -3.06 11.10 -18.48
N SER A 212 -4.30 10.88 -18.88
CA SER A 212 -5.15 9.86 -18.25
C SER A 212 -6.37 9.53 -19.10
N GLU A 213 -6.80 8.26 -19.05
CA GLU A 213 -8.17 7.84 -19.34
C GLU A 213 -8.97 7.92 -18.03
N THR A 214 -9.74 9.01 -17.86
CA THR A 214 -10.47 9.28 -16.62
C THR A 214 -11.93 8.87 -16.73
N ALA A 215 -12.41 8.17 -15.71
CA ALA A 215 -13.77 7.70 -15.54
C ALA A 215 -14.30 6.84 -16.70
N GLU A 216 -13.41 6.11 -17.36
CA GLU A 216 -13.84 5.19 -18.40
C GLU A 216 -14.73 4.10 -17.78
N ASN A 217 -15.91 3.89 -18.37
CA ASN A 217 -16.93 2.95 -17.91
C ASN A 217 -17.38 3.15 -16.45
N MET A 218 -17.14 4.34 -15.87
CA MET A 218 -17.57 4.68 -14.52
C MET A 218 -19.11 4.67 -14.43
N SER A 219 -19.64 4.02 -13.40
CA SER A 219 -21.09 3.94 -13.14
C SER A 219 -21.51 4.59 -11.82
N GLY A 220 -20.55 4.98 -10.97
CA GLY A 220 -20.82 5.70 -9.72
C GLY A 220 -19.53 6.18 -9.04
N GLY A 221 -19.66 7.01 -8.02
CA GLY A 221 -18.55 7.61 -7.28
C GLY A 221 -18.28 9.07 -7.62
N TYR A 222 -17.21 9.63 -7.04
CA TYR A 222 -16.78 11.01 -7.26
C TYR A 222 -15.28 11.09 -7.52
N ILE A 223 -14.90 11.85 -8.56
CA ILE A 223 -13.50 12.14 -8.90
C ILE A 223 -13.32 13.65 -8.91
N HIS A 224 -12.35 14.18 -8.16
CA HIS A 224 -12.00 15.60 -8.15
C HIS A 224 -10.51 15.80 -8.40
N ILE A 225 -10.20 16.61 -9.42
CA ILE A 225 -8.85 17.02 -9.78
C ILE A 225 -8.74 18.54 -9.61
N GLU A 226 -7.93 18.99 -8.64
CA GLU A 226 -7.68 20.42 -8.41
C GLU A 226 -6.54 20.98 -9.27
N GLY A 227 -5.58 20.13 -9.60
CA GLY A 227 -4.50 20.45 -10.52
C GLY A 227 -4.98 20.62 -11.97
N ILE A 228 -4.02 20.68 -12.87
CA ILE A 228 -4.24 20.76 -14.30
C ILE A 228 -4.39 19.34 -14.86
N PHE A 229 -5.49 19.09 -15.55
CA PHE A 229 -5.63 17.91 -16.40
C PHE A 229 -5.08 18.22 -17.80
N HIS A 230 -3.88 17.73 -18.13
CA HIS A 230 -3.13 18.20 -19.29
C HIS A 230 -3.58 17.63 -20.64
N LYS A 231 -3.97 16.36 -20.67
CA LYS A 231 -4.38 15.65 -21.89
C LYS A 231 -5.09 14.35 -21.53
N GLY A 232 -6.05 13.92 -22.34
CA GLY A 232 -6.65 12.60 -22.20
C GLY A 232 -8.12 12.54 -22.60
N SER A 233 -8.76 11.43 -22.27
CA SER A 233 -10.20 11.24 -22.40
C SER A 233 -10.86 11.28 -21.03
N ILE A 234 -12.06 11.85 -20.95
CA ILE A 234 -12.85 11.92 -19.72
C ILE A 234 -14.25 11.39 -20.00
N GLY A 235 -14.69 10.41 -19.21
CA GLY A 235 -16.06 9.93 -19.18
C GLY A 235 -16.44 8.97 -20.33
N MET A 236 -15.46 8.36 -21.01
CA MET A 236 -15.75 7.41 -22.10
C MET A 236 -16.57 6.22 -21.56
N GLY A 237 -17.77 5.98 -22.12
CA GLY A 237 -18.65 4.90 -21.63
C GLY A 237 -19.24 5.10 -20.23
N MET A 238 -19.07 6.30 -19.63
CA MET A 238 -19.60 6.62 -18.30
C MET A 238 -21.14 6.55 -18.27
N LYS A 239 -21.67 5.86 -17.25
CA LYS A 239 -23.11 5.64 -17.04
C LYS A 239 -23.63 6.37 -15.80
N GLY A 240 -22.75 6.77 -14.88
CA GLY A 240 -23.10 7.49 -13.65
C GLY A 240 -21.87 7.89 -12.83
N GLY A 241 -22.08 8.60 -11.73
CA GLY A 241 -21.03 9.23 -10.94
C GLY A 241 -20.89 10.73 -11.25
N ASN A 242 -19.92 11.39 -10.61
CA ASN A 242 -19.64 12.80 -10.82
C ASN A 242 -18.13 13.03 -10.94
N ILE A 243 -17.74 13.90 -11.86
CA ILE A 243 -16.34 14.31 -12.06
C ILE A 243 -16.27 15.82 -11.92
N LYS A 244 -15.27 16.31 -11.20
CA LYS A 244 -14.91 17.73 -11.14
C LYS A 244 -13.46 17.92 -11.51
N ILE A 245 -13.18 18.80 -12.46
CA ILE A 245 -11.81 19.16 -12.85
C ILE A 245 -11.69 20.67 -12.87
N ASN A 246 -10.85 21.23 -12.02
CA ASN A 246 -10.73 22.68 -11.87
C ASN A 246 -10.07 23.36 -13.07
N ARG A 247 -9.04 22.73 -13.66
CA ARG A 247 -8.27 23.27 -14.79
C ARG A 247 -7.94 22.16 -15.78
N TYR A 248 -8.04 22.44 -17.07
CA TYR A 248 -7.80 21.41 -18.09
C TYR A 248 -7.24 21.95 -19.41
N LYS A 249 -6.59 21.05 -20.16
CA LYS A 249 -6.01 21.27 -21.50
C LYS A 249 -6.20 20.02 -22.36
N ASN A 250 -6.36 20.19 -23.67
CA ASN A 250 -6.36 19.11 -24.67
C ASN A 250 -7.14 17.83 -24.28
N VAL A 251 -8.40 17.98 -23.85
CA VAL A 251 -9.25 16.87 -23.41
C VAL A 251 -10.28 16.48 -24.46
N ASN A 252 -10.54 15.17 -24.55
CA ASN A 252 -11.70 14.61 -25.24
C ASN A 252 -12.77 14.29 -24.20
N LEU A 253 -13.92 14.95 -24.28
CA LEU A 253 -15.01 14.80 -23.32
C LEU A 253 -16.07 13.86 -23.86
N TYR A 254 -16.59 13.01 -22.97
CA TYR A 254 -17.71 12.12 -23.22
C TYR A 254 -18.64 12.17 -22.02
N ASN A 255 -19.96 12.04 -22.25
CA ASN A 255 -20.96 12.03 -21.19
C ASN A 255 -20.91 13.28 -20.27
N GLU A 256 -20.81 14.46 -20.87
CA GLU A 256 -20.61 15.76 -20.20
C GLU A 256 -21.61 16.07 -19.06
N LYS A 257 -22.81 15.49 -19.09
CA LYS A 257 -23.81 15.63 -18.01
C LYS A 257 -23.32 15.22 -16.62
N TYR A 258 -22.23 14.45 -16.53
CA TYR A 258 -21.61 14.00 -15.27
C TYR A 258 -20.32 14.75 -14.92
N ILE A 259 -19.93 15.74 -15.73
CA ILE A 259 -18.61 16.36 -15.70
C ILE A 259 -18.74 17.86 -15.46
N ASP A 260 -18.23 18.33 -14.33
CA ASP A 260 -18.03 19.73 -14.00
C ASP A 260 -16.60 20.14 -14.36
N LEU A 261 -16.45 20.96 -15.39
CA LEU A 261 -15.16 21.50 -15.83
C LEU A 261 -15.05 22.98 -15.49
N GLY A 262 -13.93 23.33 -14.86
CA GLY A 262 -13.54 24.71 -14.61
C GLY A 262 -12.87 25.35 -15.82
N ILE A 263 -11.67 25.89 -15.61
CA ILE A 263 -11.01 26.80 -16.56
C ILE A 263 -10.19 25.99 -17.58
N LYS A 264 -10.45 26.21 -18.87
CA LYS A 264 -9.56 25.76 -19.95
C LYS A 264 -8.34 26.69 -20.04
N ILE A 265 -7.13 26.12 -20.02
CA ILE A 265 -5.85 26.87 -20.06
C ILE A 265 -5.00 26.55 -21.29
#